data_AF-A0A2L2YYB8-F1
#
_entry.id   AF-A0A2L2YYB8-F1
#
_cell.length_a   1.000
_cell.length_b   1.000
_cell.length_c   1.000
_cell.angle_alpha   90.00
_cell.angle_beta   90.00
_cell.angle_gamma   90.00
#
_symmetry.space_group_name_H-M   'P 1'
#
loop_
_entity.id
_entity.type
_entity.pdbx_description
1 polymer ?
#
loop_
_entity_poly.entity_id
_entity_poly.type
_entity_poly.pdbx_seq_one_letter_code
_entity_poly.pdbx_strand_id
1 'polypeptide(L)'
;ESNFRVLSIQSHVVYGYVGNKSACFPLQVLGFEVDMINSVQLSNHTGYESIKGQILKADELTELYDGLKTNNLLHCSHLLTGYVGSVSFLTKLSDIIKEMKKNNPDLYVVIDPVMGDNGQMYVPDEVLPVYKNDFMNLANLMTPNQFEAELLTGITIKSKESVFQVLKAFHEKGVETVVLSSVQLESSKNLFLFG
;
A
#
# COMPACT_ATOMS: atom_id res chain seq x y z
N GLU A 1 16.31 -14.68 18.39
CA GLU A 1 16.18 -13.46 17.56
C GLU A 1 14.79 -13.48 16.95
N SER A 2 14.01 -12.41 17.11
CA SER A 2 12.72 -12.29 16.44
C SER A 2 13.01 -12.09 14.95
N ASN A 3 12.85 -13.14 14.14
CA ASN A 3 13.10 -13.06 12.71
C ASN A 3 11.92 -12.31 12.07
N PHE A 4 12.06 -11.00 11.87
CA PHE A 4 10.99 -10.18 11.31
C PHE A 4 10.73 -10.63 9.87
N ARG A 5 9.50 -11.08 9.63
CA ARG A 5 9.02 -11.54 8.32
C ARG A 5 7.94 -10.61 7.81
N VAL A 6 8.08 -10.19 6.55
CA VAL A 6 7.17 -9.30 5.84
C VAL A 6 6.47 -10.09 4.74
N LEU A 7 5.15 -10.10 4.73
CA LEU A 7 4.38 -10.45 3.54
C LEU A 7 4.12 -9.18 2.73
N SER A 8 4.67 -9.08 1.53
CA SER A 8 4.55 -7.90 0.67
C SER A 8 3.64 -8.18 -0.52
N ILE A 9 2.49 -7.49 -0.57
CA ILE A 9 1.47 -7.64 -1.62
C ILE A 9 1.42 -6.35 -2.45
N GLN A 10 2.16 -6.34 -3.56
CA GLN A 10 2.37 -5.14 -4.39
C GLN A 10 2.58 -5.51 -5.86
N SER A 11 2.78 -4.52 -6.74
CA SER A 11 3.17 -4.76 -8.13
C SER A 11 4.59 -5.32 -8.28
N HIS A 12 4.89 -5.94 -9.42
CA HIS A 12 6.24 -6.29 -9.83
C HIS A 12 6.46 -6.00 -11.32
N VAL A 13 7.68 -5.58 -11.67
CA VAL A 13 8.11 -5.31 -13.04
C VAL A 13 9.43 -6.01 -13.38
N VAL A 14 9.58 -6.48 -14.62
CA VAL A 14 10.83 -7.09 -15.10
C VAL A 14 11.92 -6.02 -15.28
N TYR A 15 11.61 -4.92 -15.97
CA TYR A 15 12.51 -3.77 -16.17
C TYR A 15 12.09 -2.57 -15.31
N GLY A 16 13.08 -1.92 -14.68
CA GLY A 16 12.87 -0.82 -13.72
C GLY A 16 12.72 -1.29 -12.28
N TYR A 17 12.39 -0.36 -11.38
CA TYR A 17 12.29 -0.58 -9.94
C TYR A 17 11.03 0.10 -9.39
N VAL A 18 9.97 -0.70 -9.23
CA VAL A 18 8.74 -0.32 -8.51
C VAL A 18 8.21 -1.53 -7.73
N GLY A 19 7.30 -1.29 -6.78
CA GLY A 19 6.60 -2.31 -6.02
C GLY A 19 7.53 -3.30 -5.31
N ASN A 20 7.23 -4.59 -5.37
CA ASN A 20 8.00 -5.66 -4.74
C ASN A 20 9.47 -5.69 -5.19
N LYS A 21 9.78 -5.28 -6.42
CA LYS A 21 11.17 -5.20 -6.90
C LYS A 21 11.96 -4.09 -6.19
N SER A 22 11.32 -3.01 -5.78
CA SER A 22 11.94 -1.95 -4.98
C SER A 22 11.92 -2.23 -3.48
N ALA A 23 10.89 -2.92 -2.99
CA ALA A 23 10.71 -3.16 -1.56
C ALA A 23 11.58 -4.31 -1.04
N CYS A 24 11.68 -5.41 -1.80
CA CYS A 24 12.26 -6.66 -1.31
C CYS A 24 13.75 -6.54 -0.95
N PHE A 25 14.56 -6.02 -1.87
CA PHE A 25 16.02 -5.96 -1.65
C PHE A 25 16.42 -5.09 -0.44
N PRO A 26 15.92 -3.85 -0.26
CA PRO A 26 16.22 -3.05 0.93
C PRO A 26 15.79 -3.72 2.23
N LEU A 27 14.59 -4.34 2.26
CA LEU A 27 14.10 -5.04 3.45
C LEU A 27 15.00 -6.23 3.82
N GLN A 28 15.42 -7.03 2.84
CA GLN A 28 16.34 -8.14 3.07
C GLN A 28 17.72 -7.67 3.55
N VAL A 29 18.24 -6.57 3.00
CA VAL A 29 19.50 -5.96 3.48
C VAL A 29 19.38 -5.51 4.94
N LEU A 30 18.19 -5.08 5.36
CA LEU A 30 17.89 -4.69 6.75
C LEU A 30 17.59 -5.89 7.67
N GLY A 31 17.70 -7.13 7.17
CA GLY A 31 17.55 -8.35 7.96
C GLY A 31 16.12 -8.89 8.07
N PHE A 32 15.19 -8.40 7.23
CA PHE A 32 13.85 -8.96 7.16
C PHE A 32 13.81 -10.16 6.20
N GLU A 33 13.08 -11.21 6.58
CA GLU A 33 12.60 -12.20 5.63
C GLU A 33 11.41 -11.62 4.86
N VAL A 34 11.38 -11.79 3.54
CA VAL A 34 10.35 -11.17 2.69
C VAL A 34 9.70 -12.20 1.77
N ASP A 35 8.42 -12.46 1.99
CA ASP A 35 7.57 -13.22 1.10
C ASP A 35 6.77 -12.26 0.22
N MET A 36 6.62 -12.56 -1.06
CA MET A 36 6.00 -11.64 -2.03
C MET A 36 4.80 -12.28 -2.72
N ILE A 37 3.69 -11.54 -2.81
CA ILE A 37 2.61 -11.79 -3.75
C ILE A 37 2.55 -10.62 -4.72
N ASN A 38 2.71 -10.89 -6.00
CA ASN A 38 2.70 -9.86 -7.04
C ASN A 38 1.27 -9.62 -7.51
N SER A 39 0.69 -8.46 -7.21
CA SER A 39 -0.63 -8.06 -7.72
C SER A 39 -0.65 -7.94 -9.25
N VAL A 40 0.50 -7.59 -9.84
CA VAL A 40 0.77 -7.62 -11.27
C VAL A 40 2.21 -8.06 -11.52
N GLN A 41 2.42 -8.75 -12.64
CA GLN A 41 3.74 -9.13 -13.16
C GLN A 41 3.87 -8.53 -14.56
N LEU A 42 4.48 -7.34 -14.65
CA LEU A 42 4.54 -6.58 -15.90
C LEU A 42 5.97 -6.50 -16.46
N SER A 43 6.10 -6.21 -17.75
CA SER A 43 7.40 -5.97 -18.39
C SER A 43 8.11 -4.74 -17.82
N ASN A 44 7.36 -3.68 -17.51
CA ASN A 44 7.82 -2.36 -17.08
C ASN A 44 6.66 -1.61 -16.40
N HIS A 45 6.94 -0.47 -15.76
CA HIS A 45 5.89 0.35 -15.12
C HIS A 45 5.04 1.10 -16.16
N THR A 46 3.94 1.68 -15.69
CA THR A 46 2.88 2.30 -16.52
C THR A 46 3.27 3.60 -17.22
N GLY A 47 4.48 4.11 -16.99
CA GLY A 47 4.99 5.34 -17.62
C GLY A 47 5.62 5.11 -19.00
N TYR A 48 5.69 3.86 -19.47
CA TYR A 48 6.19 3.51 -20.80
C TYR A 48 5.05 3.37 -21.82
N GLU A 49 5.38 3.52 -23.11
CA GLU A 49 4.40 3.43 -24.22
C GLU A 49 3.74 2.05 -24.35
N SER A 50 4.47 0.97 -24.09
CA SER A 50 3.95 -0.40 -24.20
C SER A 50 4.21 -1.18 -22.92
N ILE A 51 3.19 -1.92 -22.49
CA ILE A 51 3.20 -2.72 -21.27
C ILE A 51 2.57 -4.07 -21.61
N LYS A 52 3.23 -5.15 -21.21
CA LYS A 52 2.71 -6.51 -21.31
C LYS A 52 2.92 -7.22 -19.99
N GLY A 53 2.05 -8.17 -19.68
CA GLY A 53 2.19 -8.96 -18.47
C GLY A 53 0.87 -9.50 -17.96
N GLN A 54 0.90 -9.91 -16.69
CA GLN A 54 -0.20 -10.56 -16.01
C GLN A 54 -0.72 -9.68 -14.88
N ILE A 55 -2.03 -9.74 -14.67
CA ILE A 55 -2.72 -9.13 -13.53
C ILE A 55 -3.26 -10.29 -12.70
N LEU A 56 -2.88 -10.35 -11.42
CA LEU A 56 -3.36 -11.35 -10.49
C LEU A 56 -4.79 -11.02 -10.08
N LYS A 57 -5.72 -11.96 -10.27
CA LYS A 57 -7.14 -11.82 -9.94
C LYS A 57 -7.39 -12.13 -8.46
N ALA A 58 -8.56 -11.73 -7.97
CA ALA A 58 -8.96 -11.98 -6.59
C ALA A 58 -8.99 -13.48 -6.21
N ASP A 59 -9.48 -14.34 -7.12
CA ASP A 59 -9.50 -15.79 -6.88
C ASP A 59 -8.09 -16.39 -6.86
N GLU A 60 -7.18 -15.89 -7.70
CA GLU A 60 -5.78 -16.31 -7.74
C GLU A 60 -5.01 -15.84 -6.49
N LEU A 61 -5.31 -14.64 -5.97
CA LEU A 61 -4.84 -14.19 -4.66
C LEU A 61 -5.32 -15.12 -3.54
N THR A 62 -6.58 -15.55 -3.63
CA THR A 62 -7.17 -16.49 -2.65
C THR A 62 -6.46 -17.83 -2.69
N GLU A 63 -6.19 -18.36 -3.88
CA GLU A 63 -5.46 -19.62 -4.07
C GLU A 63 -4.07 -19.57 -3.42
N LEU A 64 -3.32 -18.49 -3.65
CA LEU A 64 -2.00 -18.31 -3.01
C LEU A 64 -2.11 -18.19 -1.49
N TYR A 65 -3.04 -17.37 -0.99
CA TYR A 65 -3.25 -17.17 0.44
C TYR A 65 -3.68 -18.46 1.15
N ASP A 66 -4.61 -19.22 0.57
CA ASP A 66 -5.05 -20.51 1.09
C ASP A 66 -3.93 -21.55 1.04
N GLY A 67 -3.08 -21.51 0.03
CA GLY A 67 -1.85 -22.31 -0.03
C GLY A 67 -0.92 -22.02 1.15
N LEU A 68 -0.64 -20.74 1.42
CA LEU A 68 0.16 -20.32 2.59
C LEU A 68 -0.50 -20.75 3.90
N LYS A 69 -1.80 -20.56 4.02
CA LYS A 69 -2.59 -20.92 5.20
C LYS A 69 -2.58 -22.42 5.48
N THR A 70 -2.83 -23.23 4.46
CA THR A 70 -2.86 -24.72 4.55
C THR A 70 -1.51 -25.28 5.01
N ASN A 71 -0.41 -24.62 4.63
CA ASN A 71 0.94 -25.00 5.03
C ASN A 71 1.42 -24.33 6.34
N ASN A 72 0.56 -23.58 7.04
CA ASN A 72 0.90 -22.83 8.26
C ASN A 72 2.05 -21.83 8.07
N LEU A 73 2.12 -21.19 6.89
CA LEU A 73 3.19 -20.24 6.51
C LEU A 73 2.84 -18.76 6.74
N LEU A 74 1.67 -18.45 7.29
CA LEU A 74 1.21 -17.08 7.55
C LEU A 74 1.75 -16.46 8.86
N HIS A 75 2.92 -16.89 9.32
CA HIS A 75 3.55 -16.40 10.55
C HIS A 75 4.38 -15.12 10.34
N CYS A 76 3.89 -14.20 9.49
CA CYS A 76 4.56 -12.92 9.27
C CYS A 76 4.28 -11.94 10.43
N SER A 77 5.29 -11.12 10.72
CA SER A 77 5.20 -10.03 11.69
C SER A 77 4.63 -8.74 11.09
N HIS A 78 4.81 -8.57 9.78
CA HIS A 78 4.41 -7.37 9.06
C HIS A 78 3.70 -7.75 7.77
N LEU A 79 2.73 -6.93 7.39
CA LEU A 79 2.13 -6.94 6.06
C LEU A 79 2.38 -5.58 5.41
N LEU A 80 2.82 -5.58 4.15
CA LEU A 80 3.04 -4.38 3.36
C LEU A 80 2.20 -4.45 2.08
N THR A 81 1.32 -3.48 1.86
CA THR A 81 0.51 -3.40 0.65
C THR A 81 0.86 -2.16 -0.18
N GLY A 82 0.73 -2.27 -1.49
CA GLY A 82 0.98 -1.19 -2.44
C GLY A 82 0.06 -1.28 -3.66
N TYR A 83 0.57 -0.95 -4.85
CA TYR A 83 -0.23 -0.93 -6.09
C TYR A 83 -1.06 -2.19 -6.31
N VAL A 84 -2.35 -1.98 -6.56
CA VAL A 84 -3.32 -3.00 -6.94
C VAL A 84 -4.15 -2.52 -8.13
N GLY A 85 -4.29 -3.36 -9.14
CA GLY A 85 -4.92 -3.00 -10.42
C GLY A 85 -6.44 -3.20 -10.50
N SER A 86 -7.10 -3.69 -9.45
CA SER A 86 -8.56 -3.93 -9.48
C SER A 86 -9.24 -3.83 -8.11
N VAL A 87 -10.50 -3.41 -8.14
CA VAL A 87 -11.36 -3.25 -6.95
C VAL A 87 -11.64 -4.59 -6.27
N SER A 88 -11.88 -5.65 -7.05
CA SER A 88 -12.15 -6.98 -6.50
C SER A 88 -10.93 -7.54 -5.77
N PHE A 89 -9.73 -7.31 -6.30
CA PHE A 89 -8.48 -7.67 -5.63
C PHE A 89 -8.32 -6.89 -4.32
N LEU A 90 -8.52 -5.56 -4.35
CA LEU A 90 -8.39 -4.72 -3.16
C LEU A 90 -9.42 -5.11 -2.08
N THR A 91 -10.66 -5.43 -2.46
CA THR A 91 -11.69 -5.91 -1.55
C THR A 91 -11.27 -7.24 -0.90
N LYS A 92 -10.79 -8.20 -1.70
CA LYS A 92 -10.32 -9.48 -1.18
C LYS A 92 -9.08 -9.33 -0.28
N LEU A 93 -8.18 -8.40 -0.62
CA LEU A 93 -7.04 -8.07 0.22
C LEU A 93 -7.47 -7.52 1.58
N SER A 94 -8.50 -6.67 1.63
CA SER A 94 -9.09 -6.21 2.90
C SER A 94 -9.56 -7.39 3.78
N ASP A 95 -10.26 -8.36 3.18
CA ASP A 95 -10.72 -9.55 3.91
C ASP A 95 -9.56 -10.38 4.45
N ILE A 96 -8.50 -10.55 3.66
CA ILE A 96 -7.26 -11.22 4.07
C ILE A 96 -6.63 -10.48 5.26
N ILE A 97 -6.49 -9.15 5.19
CA ILE A 97 -5.93 -8.35 6.28
C ILE A 97 -6.75 -8.53 7.57
N LYS A 98 -8.08 -8.46 7.46
CA LYS A 98 -9.01 -8.67 8.59
C LYS A 98 -8.82 -10.05 9.23
N GLU A 99 -8.70 -11.10 8.42
CA GLU A 99 -8.44 -12.46 8.89
C GLU A 99 -7.06 -12.59 9.56
N MET A 100 -6.01 -12.03 8.93
CA MET A 100 -4.66 -12.08 9.47
C MET A 100 -4.56 -11.34 10.82
N LYS A 101 -5.15 -10.15 10.95
CA LYS A 101 -5.20 -9.41 12.23
C LYS A 101 -5.98 -10.17 13.31
N LYS A 102 -7.05 -10.88 12.93
CA LYS A 102 -7.80 -11.73 13.88
C LYS A 102 -6.94 -12.88 14.42
N ASN A 103 -6.11 -13.48 13.57
CA ASN A 103 -5.24 -14.59 13.95
C ASN A 103 -3.95 -14.12 14.64
N ASN A 104 -3.47 -12.93 14.31
CA ASN A 104 -2.30 -12.29 14.90
C ASN A 104 -2.62 -10.81 15.21
N PRO A 105 -3.09 -10.50 16.43
CA PRO A 105 -3.38 -9.12 16.85
C PRO A 105 -2.16 -8.20 16.83
N ASP A 106 -0.94 -8.75 16.90
CA ASP A 106 0.32 -8.00 16.86
C ASP A 106 0.84 -7.76 15.42
N LEU A 107 0.09 -8.20 14.39
CA LEU A 107 0.46 -7.99 13.00
C LEU A 107 0.52 -6.49 12.69
N TYR A 108 1.70 -6.02 12.27
CA TYR A 108 1.90 -4.64 11.87
C TYR A 108 1.57 -4.44 10.39
N VAL A 109 0.53 -3.67 10.10
CA VAL A 109 0.01 -3.47 8.73
C VAL A 109 0.43 -2.11 8.19
N VAL A 110 1.22 -2.12 7.12
CA VAL A 110 1.64 -0.94 6.35
C VAL A 110 0.87 -0.89 5.04
N ILE A 111 0.15 0.20 4.82
CA ILE A 111 -0.66 0.42 3.62
C ILE A 111 -0.11 1.62 2.86
N ASP A 112 0.45 1.37 1.68
CA ASP A 112 0.72 2.39 0.68
C ASP A 112 -0.48 2.47 -0.29
N PRO A 113 -1.35 3.49 -0.19
CA PRO A 113 -2.61 3.54 -0.92
C PRO A 113 -2.42 4.04 -2.36
N VAL A 114 -1.59 3.33 -3.13
CA VAL A 114 -1.17 3.73 -4.48
C VAL A 114 -2.40 3.87 -5.37
N MET A 115 -2.76 5.11 -5.68
CA MET A 115 -3.90 5.45 -6.53
C MET A 115 -3.55 6.41 -7.64
N GLY A 116 -2.59 7.31 -7.41
CA GLY A 116 -2.30 8.35 -8.38
C GLY A 116 -1.29 9.36 -7.86
N ASP A 117 -0.84 10.23 -8.75
CA ASP A 117 0.05 11.33 -8.42
C ASP A 117 -0.15 12.46 -9.44
N ASN A 118 0.29 13.68 -9.11
CA ASN A 118 0.20 14.87 -9.96
C ASN A 118 -1.22 15.16 -10.49
N GLY A 119 -2.23 14.93 -9.65
CA GLY A 119 -3.63 15.24 -9.98
C GLY A 119 -4.35 14.18 -10.82
N GLN A 120 -3.72 13.03 -11.10
CA GLN A 120 -4.29 11.99 -11.95
C GLN A 120 -4.29 10.63 -11.27
N MET A 121 -5.42 9.92 -11.38
CA MET A 121 -5.58 8.53 -10.96
C MET A 121 -4.94 7.58 -11.98
N TYR A 122 -4.23 6.56 -11.50
CA TYR A 122 -3.66 5.46 -12.29
C TYR A 122 -4.47 4.18 -12.22
N VAL A 123 -5.52 4.19 -11.39
CA VAL A 123 -6.37 3.04 -11.06
C VAL A 123 -7.84 3.45 -11.17
N PRO A 124 -8.78 2.50 -11.28
CA PRO A 124 -10.21 2.81 -11.35
C PRO A 124 -10.69 3.59 -10.12
N ASP A 125 -11.58 4.57 -10.30
CA ASP A 125 -12.09 5.43 -9.22
C ASP A 125 -12.76 4.64 -8.09
N GLU A 126 -13.29 3.46 -8.41
CA GLU A 126 -13.97 2.56 -7.49
C GLU A 126 -13.06 1.98 -6.39
N VAL A 127 -11.73 2.14 -6.48
CA VAL A 127 -10.82 1.73 -5.39
C VAL A 127 -10.85 2.71 -4.22
N LEU A 128 -11.14 3.99 -4.46
CA LEU A 128 -11.09 5.04 -3.43
C LEU A 128 -12.06 4.77 -2.27
N PRO A 129 -13.34 4.38 -2.51
CA PRO A 129 -14.24 3.99 -1.43
C PRO A 129 -13.71 2.83 -0.58
N VAL A 130 -13.04 1.84 -1.19
CA VAL A 130 -12.48 0.68 -0.47
C VAL A 130 -11.35 1.15 0.45
N TYR A 131 -10.44 2.01 -0.03
CA TYR A 131 -9.41 2.56 0.84
C TYR A 131 -10.00 3.35 2.01
N LYS A 132 -10.96 4.25 1.74
CA LYS A 132 -11.60 5.10 2.76
C LYS A 132 -12.36 4.31 3.82
N ASN A 133 -13.11 3.29 3.42
CA ASN A 133 -14.05 2.60 4.29
C ASN A 133 -13.42 1.37 4.97
N ASP A 134 -12.54 0.67 4.26
CA ASP A 134 -12.00 -0.60 4.74
C ASP A 134 -10.55 -0.48 5.20
N PHE A 135 -9.65 0.13 4.42
CA PHE A 135 -8.21 0.05 4.69
C PHE A 135 -7.72 0.98 5.79
N MET A 136 -8.27 2.20 5.91
CA MET A 136 -7.81 3.15 6.92
C MET A 136 -7.90 2.57 8.35
N ASN A 137 -8.96 1.84 8.67
CA ASN A 137 -9.12 1.22 9.99
C ASN A 137 -8.23 -0.03 10.21
N LEU A 138 -7.58 -0.53 9.16
CA LEU A 138 -6.73 -1.73 9.22
C LEU A 138 -5.25 -1.38 9.38
N ALA A 139 -4.85 -0.18 8.97
CA ALA A 139 -3.46 0.26 8.94
C ALA A 139 -2.93 0.63 10.34
N ASN A 140 -1.72 0.14 10.65
CA ASN A 140 -0.88 0.74 11.68
C ASN A 140 -0.11 1.94 11.11
N LEU A 141 0.32 1.83 9.85
CA LEU A 141 1.02 2.87 9.11
C LEU A 141 0.39 3.06 7.72
N MET A 142 0.07 4.30 7.35
CA MET A 142 -0.24 4.66 5.97
C MET A 142 0.79 5.62 5.38
N THR A 143 1.12 5.46 4.10
CA THR A 143 2.16 6.26 3.41
C THR A 143 1.69 7.03 2.17
N PRO A 144 0.52 7.70 2.18
CA PRO A 144 0.01 8.37 0.98
C PRO A 144 0.95 9.49 0.52
N ASN A 145 0.99 9.76 -0.78
CA ASN A 145 1.49 11.04 -1.28
C ASN A 145 0.45 12.16 -1.06
N GLN A 146 0.80 13.41 -1.40
CA GLN A 146 -0.13 14.54 -1.28
C GLN A 146 -1.47 14.29 -1.99
N PHE A 147 -1.46 13.89 -3.26
CA PHE A 147 -2.69 13.70 -4.04
C PHE A 147 -3.60 12.63 -3.42
N GLU A 148 -3.03 11.50 -3.01
CA GLU A 148 -3.75 10.42 -2.35
C GLU A 148 -4.32 10.87 -1.00
N ALA A 149 -3.56 11.62 -0.22
CA ALA A 149 -4.00 12.15 1.06
C ALA A 149 -5.17 13.13 0.91
N GLU A 150 -5.11 14.03 -0.10
CA GLU A 150 -6.19 14.95 -0.44
C GLU A 150 -7.44 14.18 -0.90
N LEU A 151 -7.30 13.13 -1.72
CA LEU A 151 -8.42 12.28 -2.13
C LEU A 151 -9.06 11.55 -0.95
N LEU A 152 -8.24 10.98 -0.06
CA LEU A 152 -8.69 10.19 1.09
C LEU A 152 -9.42 11.06 2.12
N THR A 153 -8.92 12.26 2.37
CA THR A 153 -9.47 13.16 3.41
C THR A 153 -10.48 14.18 2.87
N GLY A 154 -10.44 14.50 1.57
CA GLY A 154 -11.19 15.60 0.98
C GLY A 154 -10.64 17.00 1.33
N ILE A 155 -9.45 17.08 1.92
CA ILE A 155 -8.82 18.33 2.37
C ILE A 155 -7.65 18.64 1.43
N THR A 156 -7.67 19.80 0.77
CA THR A 156 -6.55 20.24 -0.09
C THR A 156 -5.37 20.75 0.74
N ILE A 157 -4.15 20.32 0.40
CA ILE A 157 -2.91 20.75 1.06
C ILE A 157 -2.33 21.97 0.34
N LYS A 158 -2.24 23.08 1.06
CA LYS A 158 -1.66 24.34 0.56
C LYS A 158 -0.57 24.89 1.49
N SER A 159 -0.66 24.55 2.77
CA SER A 159 0.23 25.01 3.83
C SER A 159 0.49 23.91 4.87
N LYS A 160 1.40 24.17 5.81
CA LYS A 160 1.67 23.25 6.94
C LYS A 160 0.43 23.04 7.80
N GLU A 161 -0.41 24.07 7.97
CA GLU A 161 -1.64 23.98 8.72
C GLU A 161 -2.62 22.98 8.08
N SER A 162 -2.79 23.02 6.75
CA SER A 162 -3.60 22.02 6.04
C SER A 162 -3.01 20.62 6.10
N VAL A 163 -1.67 20.47 6.14
CA VAL A 163 -1.03 19.16 6.39
C VAL A 163 -1.46 18.58 7.74
N PHE A 164 -1.44 19.39 8.81
CA PHE A 164 -1.89 18.92 10.12
C PHE A 164 -3.38 18.58 10.15
N GLN A 165 -4.22 19.28 9.39
CA GLN A 165 -5.64 18.92 9.24
C GLN A 165 -5.82 17.56 8.55
N VAL A 166 -5.05 17.30 7.49
CA VAL A 166 -5.02 16.00 6.81
C VAL A 166 -4.58 14.89 7.75
N LEU A 167 -3.45 15.05 8.45
CA LEU A 167 -2.96 14.06 9.42
C LEU A 167 -4.00 13.78 10.51
N LYS A 168 -4.62 14.83 11.05
CA LYS A 168 -5.69 14.70 12.03
C LYS A 168 -6.87 13.88 11.49
N ALA A 169 -7.29 14.12 10.24
CA ALA A 169 -8.39 13.37 9.63
C ALA A 169 -8.07 11.88 9.47
N PHE A 170 -6.82 11.51 9.17
CA PHE A 170 -6.38 10.11 9.17
C PHE A 170 -6.43 9.48 10.58
N HIS A 171 -5.96 10.20 11.60
CA HIS A 171 -6.00 9.71 12.98
C HIS A 171 -7.44 9.56 13.51
N GLU A 172 -8.36 10.47 13.15
CA GLU A 172 -9.79 10.36 13.46
C GLU A 172 -10.44 9.13 12.78
N LYS A 173 -9.83 8.61 11.72
CA LYS A 173 -10.21 7.36 11.03
C LYS A 173 -9.47 6.12 11.56
N GLY A 174 -8.74 6.24 12.66
CA GLY A 174 -8.11 5.11 13.35
C GLY A 174 -6.72 4.73 12.87
N VAL A 175 -6.12 5.48 11.93
CA VAL A 175 -4.73 5.23 11.52
C VAL A 175 -3.77 5.73 12.60
N GLU A 176 -2.95 4.84 13.14
CA GLU A 176 -2.02 5.17 14.23
C GLU A 176 -0.90 6.10 13.76
N THR A 177 -0.23 5.73 12.66
CA THR A 177 0.89 6.48 12.07
C THR A 177 0.62 6.81 10.62
N VAL A 178 0.92 8.04 10.20
CA VAL A 178 0.73 8.48 8.82
C VAL A 178 1.98 9.21 8.37
N VAL A 179 2.56 8.81 7.25
CA VAL A 179 3.70 9.50 6.63
C VAL A 179 3.28 10.00 5.26
N LEU A 180 3.12 11.31 5.10
CA LEU A 180 2.95 11.93 3.80
C LEU A 180 4.29 11.91 3.06
N SER A 181 4.41 10.99 2.09
CA SER A 181 5.67 10.67 1.42
C SER A 181 6.23 11.82 0.57
N SER A 182 5.34 12.65 0.02
CA SER A 182 5.68 13.83 -0.77
C SER A 182 4.59 14.90 -0.66
N VAL A 183 4.98 16.11 -0.26
CA VAL A 183 4.10 17.28 -0.17
C VAL A 183 4.80 18.50 -0.78
N GLN A 184 4.13 19.15 -1.73
CA GLN A 184 4.56 20.40 -2.31
C GLN A 184 3.70 21.55 -1.77
N LEU A 185 4.31 22.40 -0.95
CA LEU A 185 3.64 23.59 -0.41
C LEU A 185 3.70 24.73 -1.43
N GLU A 186 2.61 25.47 -1.62
CA GLU A 186 2.52 26.56 -2.62
C GLU A 186 3.64 27.62 -2.45
N SER A 187 4.07 27.86 -1.21
CA SER A 187 5.10 28.84 -0.87
C SER A 187 6.54 28.33 -1.08
N SER A 188 6.75 27.12 -1.59
CA SER A 188 8.07 26.50 -1.69
C SER A 188 8.27 25.73 -3.00
N LYS A 189 9.53 25.71 -3.46
CA LYS A 189 9.96 24.83 -4.56
C LYS A 189 10.45 23.46 -4.07
N ASN A 190 10.54 23.27 -2.75
CA ASN A 190 11.00 22.02 -2.16
C ASN A 190 9.85 21.03 -2.00
N LEU A 191 10.17 19.75 -2.09
CA LEU A 191 9.28 18.67 -1.70
C LEU A 191 9.56 18.30 -0.24
N PHE A 192 8.50 18.12 0.54
CA PHE A 192 8.59 17.81 1.97
C PHE A 192 8.01 16.44 2.25
N LEU A 193 8.53 15.79 3.29
CA LEU A 193 7.94 14.63 3.93
C LEU A 193 7.41 15.06 5.31
N PHE A 194 6.22 14.59 5.67
CA PHE A 194 5.61 14.83 6.97
C PHE A 194 5.21 13.49 7.60
N GLY A 195 5.39 13.33 8.91
CA GLY A 195 4.98 12.14 9.66
C GLY A 195 5.14 12.35 11.15
#